data_AF-A0A7X6CLP2-F1
#
_entry.id   AF-A0A7X6CLP2-F1
#
_cell.length_a   1.000
_cell.length_b   1.000
_cell.length_c   1.000
_cell.angle_alpha   90.00
_cell.angle_beta   90.00
_cell.angle_gamma   90.00
#
_symmetry.space_group_name_H-M   'P 1'
#
loop_
_entity.id
_entity.type
_entity.pdbx_description
1 polymer ?
#
loop_
_entity_poly.entity_id
_entity_poly.type
_entity_poly.pdbx_seq_one_letter_code
_entity_poly.pdbx_strand_id
1 'polypeptide(L)'
;MTTYPSSVQPTQFDPLSHSVDLSVSFAQKYIAKMKGPGGGGVEDNFVERRRAGMAKKMLESLRSVSAQSWIKTENLLSKILVEHGVNTDLIDPWQISGGIHQVYKLAIEAYAEQQSPYRIVNKISPVLGEVRKSVTEIDPASLALWRCNITTRASS
;
A
#
# COMPACT_ATOMS: atom_id res chain seq x y z
N MET A 1 -38.62 -9.59 14.07
CA MET A 1 -38.70 -8.17 13.68
C MET A 1 -37.31 -7.57 13.75
N THR A 2 -36.62 -7.49 12.61
CA THR A 2 -35.54 -6.54 12.30
C THR A 2 -35.38 -6.55 10.78
N THR A 3 -36.07 -5.65 10.11
CA THR A 3 -36.06 -5.46 8.66
C THR A 3 -34.83 -4.64 8.30
N TYR A 4 -33.93 -5.19 7.48
CA TYR A 4 -32.85 -4.43 6.86
C TYR A 4 -33.43 -3.54 5.75
N PRO A 5 -33.16 -2.23 5.70
CA PRO A 5 -33.52 -1.42 4.55
C PRO A 5 -32.61 -1.79 3.36
N SER A 6 -33.19 -2.55 2.44
CA SER A 6 -32.69 -2.80 1.11
C SER A 6 -32.98 -1.59 0.22
N SER A 7 -31.95 -0.85 -0.18
CA SER A 7 -31.76 -0.26 -1.52
C SER A 7 -30.82 0.95 -1.41
N VAL A 8 -29.55 0.76 -1.73
CA VAL A 8 -28.79 1.85 -2.34
C VAL A 8 -29.20 1.82 -3.80
N GLN A 9 -30.00 2.80 -4.22
CA GLN A 9 -30.39 2.93 -5.61
C GLN A 9 -29.12 3.05 -6.47
N PRO A 10 -29.01 2.33 -7.60
CA PRO A 10 -27.96 2.63 -8.57
C PRO A 10 -28.15 4.08 -9.01
N THR A 11 -27.09 4.87 -8.89
CA THR A 11 -27.02 6.26 -9.33
C THR A 11 -27.61 6.35 -10.73
N GLN A 12 -28.75 7.04 -10.83
CA GLN A 12 -29.46 7.27 -12.07
C GLN A 12 -28.50 7.92 -13.07
N PHE A 13 -28.19 7.18 -14.14
CA PHE A 13 -27.32 7.63 -15.21
C PHE A 13 -28.03 8.77 -15.94
N ASP A 14 -27.50 9.98 -15.80
CA ASP A 14 -28.03 11.17 -16.45
C ASP A 14 -27.38 11.26 -17.85
N PRO A 15 -28.10 10.97 -18.96
CA PRO A 15 -27.50 10.78 -20.28
C PRO A 15 -27.04 12.10 -20.95
N LEU A 16 -27.03 13.21 -20.22
CA LEU A 16 -26.65 14.54 -20.73
C LEU A 16 -25.41 15.15 -20.05
N SER A 17 -24.73 14.44 -19.15
CA SER A 17 -23.44 14.90 -18.62
C SER A 17 -22.30 14.57 -19.59
N HIS A 18 -21.98 15.52 -20.45
CA HIS A 18 -20.84 15.45 -21.39
C HIS A 18 -19.47 15.62 -20.68
N SER A 19 -19.30 15.06 -19.48
CA SER A 19 -17.98 14.90 -18.89
C SER A 19 -17.39 13.59 -19.42
N VAL A 20 -16.37 13.69 -20.27
CA VAL A 20 -15.64 12.52 -20.76
C VAL A 20 -15.06 11.80 -19.56
N ASP A 21 -15.67 10.66 -19.21
CA ASP A 21 -15.15 9.83 -18.14
C ASP A 21 -13.76 9.33 -18.55
N LEU A 22 -12.74 9.96 -17.97
CA LEU A 22 -11.33 9.68 -18.24
C LEU A 22 -11.01 8.22 -17.91
N SER A 23 -11.73 7.62 -16.96
CA SER A 23 -11.54 6.21 -16.59
C SER A 23 -12.02 5.27 -17.69
N VAL A 24 -13.18 5.56 -18.30
CA VAL A 24 -13.77 4.77 -19.40
C VAL A 24 -12.93 4.91 -20.67
N SER A 25 -12.53 6.13 -21.02
CA SER A 25 -11.69 6.36 -22.21
C SER A 25 -10.30 5.73 -22.08
N PHE A 26 -9.71 5.75 -20.88
CA PHE A 26 -8.46 5.04 -20.60
C PHE A 26 -8.63 3.52 -20.72
N ALA A 27 -9.70 2.96 -20.13
CA ALA A 27 -10.01 1.54 -20.20
C ALA A 27 -10.24 1.06 -21.65
N GLN A 28 -10.99 1.83 -22.44
CA GLN A 28 -11.22 1.55 -23.87
C GLN A 28 -9.92 1.57 -24.68
N LYS A 29 -9.07 2.59 -24.45
CA LYS A 29 -7.77 2.70 -25.11
C LYS A 29 -6.83 1.55 -24.72
N TYR A 30 -6.91 1.09 -23.48
CA TYR A 30 -6.15 -0.07 -22.99
C TYR A 30 -6.60 -1.36 -23.69
N ILE A 31 -7.90 -1.62 -23.77
CA ILE A 31 -8.47 -2.80 -24.44
C ILE A 31 -8.13 -2.78 -25.95
N ALA A 32 -8.23 -1.62 -26.60
CA ALA A 32 -7.86 -1.47 -28.01
C ALA A 32 -6.38 -1.77 -28.27
N LYS A 33 -5.50 -1.39 -27.33
CA LYS A 33 -4.05 -1.69 -27.41
C LYS A 33 -3.76 -3.18 -27.23
N MET A 34 -4.58 -3.90 -26.47
CA MET A 34 -4.46 -5.36 -26.29
C MET A 34 -5.00 -6.14 -27.50
N LYS A 35 -5.94 -5.57 -28.26
CA LYS A 35 -6.59 -6.24 -29.42
C LYS A 35 -5.86 -6.07 -30.76
N GLY A 36 -4.58 -5.67 -30.74
CA GLY A 36 -3.74 -5.55 -31.94
C GLY A 36 -3.61 -6.88 -32.71
N PRO A 37 -3.31 -6.86 -34.02
CA PRO A 37 -3.38 -8.02 -34.90
C PRO A 37 -2.21 -8.98 -34.61
N GLY A 38 -2.45 -9.92 -33.70
CA GLY A 38 -1.49 -10.93 -33.27
C GLY A 38 -2.14 -11.93 -32.33
N GLY A 39 -3.36 -12.35 -32.64
CA GLY A 39 -4.05 -13.41 -31.91
C GLY A 39 -3.48 -14.79 -32.27
N GLY A 40 -2.89 -15.47 -31.29
CA GLY A 40 -2.56 -16.89 -31.39
C GLY A 40 -1.28 -17.29 -30.68
N GLY A 41 -1.32 -17.50 -29.35
CA GLY A 41 -0.39 -18.41 -28.66
C GLY A 41 0.84 -17.85 -27.93
N VAL A 42 1.08 -16.52 -27.91
CA VAL A 42 2.29 -15.93 -27.28
C VAL A 42 1.99 -15.01 -26.07
N GLU A 43 0.72 -14.78 -25.75
CA GLU A 43 0.30 -13.77 -24.76
C GLU A 43 0.76 -14.04 -23.32
N ASP A 44 0.76 -15.29 -22.87
CA ASP A 44 1.07 -15.63 -21.47
C ASP A 44 2.50 -15.19 -21.10
N ASN A 45 3.42 -15.41 -22.03
CA ASN A 45 4.83 -15.04 -21.90
C ASN A 45 5.09 -13.52 -21.98
N PHE A 46 4.21 -12.71 -22.57
CA PHE A 46 4.44 -11.26 -22.71
C PHE A 46 4.03 -10.50 -21.44
N VAL A 47 2.86 -10.84 -20.89
CA VAL A 47 2.36 -10.22 -19.66
C VAL A 47 3.21 -10.62 -18.46
N GLU A 48 3.61 -11.89 -18.37
CA GLU A 48 4.53 -12.38 -17.33
C GLU A 48 5.90 -11.71 -17.42
N ARG A 49 6.52 -11.65 -18.62
CA ARG A 49 7.82 -10.98 -18.78
C ARG A 49 7.75 -9.50 -18.45
N ARG A 50 6.64 -8.81 -18.78
CA ARG A 50 6.45 -7.41 -18.41
C ARG A 50 6.32 -7.23 -16.91
N ARG A 51 5.54 -8.07 -16.21
CA ARG A 51 5.40 -8.01 -14.74
C ARG A 51 6.70 -8.35 -14.03
N ALA A 52 7.39 -9.39 -14.46
CA ALA A 52 8.72 -9.73 -13.92
C ALA A 52 9.71 -8.59 -14.14
N GLY A 53 9.70 -7.95 -15.31
CA GLY A 53 10.50 -6.76 -15.58
C GLY A 53 10.13 -5.56 -14.71
N MET A 54 8.84 -5.37 -14.41
CA MET A 54 8.37 -4.33 -13.50
C MET A 54 8.76 -4.61 -12.04
N ALA A 55 8.56 -5.85 -11.58
CA ALA A 55 8.94 -6.29 -10.24
C ALA A 55 10.45 -6.15 -10.02
N LYS A 56 11.27 -6.50 -11.02
CA LYS A 56 12.72 -6.28 -10.99
C LYS A 56 13.05 -4.80 -10.81
N LYS A 57 12.44 -3.91 -11.59
CA LYS A 57 12.64 -2.45 -11.44
C LYS A 57 12.19 -1.94 -10.07
N MET A 58 11.08 -2.46 -9.55
CA MET A 58 10.58 -2.12 -8.21
C MET A 58 11.54 -2.60 -7.12
N LEU A 59 12.13 -3.80 -7.25
CA LEU A 59 13.14 -4.30 -6.32
C LEU A 59 14.44 -3.47 -6.38
N GLU A 60 14.88 -3.08 -7.57
CA GLU A 60 16.06 -2.23 -7.77
C GLU A 60 15.87 -0.84 -7.13
N SER A 61 14.68 -0.25 -7.26
CA SER A 61 14.36 1.04 -6.64
C SER A 61 14.02 0.95 -5.16
N LEU A 62 13.67 -0.25 -4.65
CA LEU A 62 13.17 -0.42 -3.29
C LEU A 62 14.15 0.13 -2.25
N ARG A 63 15.45 -0.12 -2.41
CA ARG A 63 16.46 0.39 -1.46
C ARG A 63 16.48 1.91 -1.38
N SER A 64 16.46 2.60 -2.53
CA SER A 64 16.53 4.06 -2.54
C SER A 64 15.23 4.67 -2.03
N VAL A 65 14.07 4.10 -2.41
CA VAL A 65 12.76 4.57 -1.94
C VAL A 65 12.58 4.32 -0.45
N SER A 66 13.01 3.16 0.08
CA SER A 66 13.04 2.89 1.52
C SER A 66 13.89 3.91 2.27
N ALA A 67 15.11 4.21 1.79
CA ALA A 67 15.97 5.20 2.42
C ALA A 67 15.38 6.62 2.39
N GLN A 68 14.80 7.03 1.26
CA GLN A 68 14.12 8.34 1.15
C GLN A 68 12.89 8.43 2.06
N SER A 69 12.14 7.34 2.18
CA SER A 69 10.96 7.28 3.03
C SER A 69 11.37 7.35 4.51
N TRP A 70 12.44 6.66 4.89
CA TRP A 70 13.02 6.76 6.22
C TRP A 70 13.42 8.19 6.57
N ILE A 71 14.17 8.89 5.70
CA ILE A 71 14.57 10.29 5.94
C ILE A 71 13.34 11.19 6.20
N LYS A 72 12.25 10.98 5.44
CA LYS A 72 11.01 11.73 5.65
C LYS A 72 10.35 11.40 6.98
N THR A 73 10.29 10.11 7.33
CA THR A 73 9.73 9.65 8.60
C THR A 73 10.55 10.16 9.78
N GLU A 74 11.86 10.14 9.69
CA GLU A 74 12.79 10.68 10.69
C GLU A 74 12.59 12.17 10.89
N ASN A 75 12.46 12.96 9.82
CA ASN A 75 12.17 14.39 9.92
C ASN A 75 10.83 14.68 10.64
N LEU A 76 9.82 13.84 10.45
CA LEU A 76 8.54 13.98 11.13
C LEU A 76 8.60 13.50 12.59
N LEU A 77 9.26 12.37 12.83
CA LEU A 77 9.39 11.78 14.17
C LEU A 77 10.29 12.62 15.06
N SER A 78 11.43 13.10 14.58
CA SER A 78 12.35 13.95 15.37
C SER A 78 11.64 15.13 16.01
N LYS A 79 10.73 15.79 15.29
CA LYS A 79 9.89 16.86 15.83
C LYS A 79 9.00 16.37 16.99
N ILE A 80 8.30 15.24 16.79
CA ILE A 80 7.38 14.64 17.77
C ILE A 80 8.15 14.10 19.00
N LEU A 81 9.33 13.52 18.79
CA LEU A 81 10.18 12.96 19.85
C LEU A 81 10.70 14.06 20.78
N VAL A 82 11.09 15.21 20.21
CA VAL A 82 11.47 16.40 20.99
C VAL A 82 10.27 16.97 21.75
N GLU A 83 9.11 17.09 21.11
CA GLU A 83 7.89 17.64 21.73
C GLU A 83 7.37 16.78 22.89
N HIS A 84 7.53 15.46 22.82
CA HIS A 84 7.01 14.52 23.83
C HIS A 84 8.07 13.94 24.77
N GLY A 85 9.34 14.36 24.66
CA GLY A 85 10.42 13.90 25.54
C GLY A 85 10.67 12.39 25.48
N VAL A 86 10.38 11.77 24.34
CA VAL A 86 10.56 10.33 24.14
C VAL A 86 12.05 10.04 24.02
N ASN A 87 12.54 9.04 24.75
CA ASN A 87 13.94 8.64 24.67
C ASN A 87 14.23 8.05 23.29
N THR A 88 15.05 8.74 22.51
CA THR A 88 15.41 8.37 21.14
C THR A 88 16.28 7.12 21.08
N ASP A 89 16.96 6.77 22.17
CA ASP A 89 17.82 5.58 22.26
C ASP A 89 17.01 4.28 22.29
N LEU A 90 15.70 4.38 22.52
CA LEU A 90 14.76 3.26 22.47
C LEU A 90 14.30 2.92 21.05
N ILE A 91 14.50 3.82 20.08
CA ILE A 91 14.08 3.59 18.71
C ILE A 91 15.31 3.16 17.91
N ASP A 92 15.27 1.97 17.31
CA ASP A 92 16.27 1.53 16.34
C ASP A 92 15.76 1.78 14.90
N PRO A 93 16.28 2.82 14.21
CA PRO A 93 15.99 3.12 12.82
C PRO A 93 16.17 1.94 11.86
N TRP A 94 17.22 1.16 12.07
CA TRP A 94 17.63 0.11 11.16
C TRP A 94 16.71 -1.10 11.25
N GLN A 95 16.22 -1.40 12.45
CA GLN A 95 15.21 -2.45 12.67
C GLN A 95 13.89 -2.11 11.98
N ILE A 96 13.39 -0.87 12.14
CA ILE A 96 12.14 -0.44 11.51
C ILE A 96 12.27 -0.45 9.99
N SER A 97 13.34 0.15 9.47
CA SER A 97 13.59 0.24 8.03
C SER A 97 13.77 -1.15 7.40
N GLY A 98 14.52 -2.04 8.06
CA GLY A 98 14.72 -3.42 7.63
C GLY A 98 13.42 -4.22 7.59
N GLY A 99 12.59 -4.11 8.64
CA GLY A 99 11.29 -4.78 8.71
C GLY A 99 10.34 -4.33 7.59
N ILE A 100 10.22 -3.01 7.36
CA ILE A 100 9.37 -2.46 6.30
C ILE A 100 9.90 -2.83 4.91
N HIS A 101 11.22 -2.79 4.71
CA HIS A 101 11.85 -3.22 3.46
C HIS A 101 11.50 -4.68 3.13
N GLN A 102 11.53 -5.55 4.14
CA GLN A 102 11.17 -6.96 3.99
C GLN A 102 9.69 -7.14 3.61
N VAL A 103 8.78 -6.37 4.20
CA VAL A 103 7.35 -6.37 3.85
C VAL A 103 7.13 -6.01 2.38
N TYR A 104 7.78 -4.93 1.91
CA TYR A 104 7.65 -4.51 0.50
C TYR A 104 8.29 -5.51 -0.46
N LYS A 105 9.43 -6.10 -0.10
CA LYS A 105 10.06 -7.15 -0.89
C LYS A 105 9.10 -8.33 -1.11
N LEU A 106 8.49 -8.84 -0.04
CA LEU A 106 7.52 -9.93 -0.10
C LEU A 106 6.29 -9.57 -0.96
N ALA A 107 5.81 -8.32 -0.86
CA ALA A 107 4.71 -7.85 -1.68
C ALA A 107 5.06 -7.83 -3.18
N ILE A 108 6.26 -7.36 -3.53
CA ILE A 108 6.73 -7.30 -4.93
C ILE A 108 6.96 -8.71 -5.49
N GLU A 109 7.52 -9.62 -4.68
CA GLU A 109 7.69 -11.04 -5.06
C GLU A 109 6.33 -11.72 -5.29
N ALA A 110 5.37 -11.56 -4.38
CA ALA A 110 4.03 -12.12 -4.55
C ALA A 110 3.26 -11.50 -5.74
N TYR A 111 3.53 -10.23 -6.07
CA TYR A 111 3.04 -9.58 -7.29
C TYR A 111 3.64 -10.21 -8.56
N ALA A 112 4.94 -10.49 -8.56
CA ALA A 112 5.60 -11.18 -9.68
C ALA A 112 5.04 -12.60 -9.88
N GLU A 113 4.69 -13.30 -8.81
CA GLU A 113 4.05 -14.62 -8.81
C GLU A 113 2.56 -14.61 -9.19
N GLN A 114 2.02 -13.45 -9.59
CA GLN A 114 0.60 -13.27 -9.95
C GLN A 114 -0.40 -13.64 -8.84
N GLN A 115 -0.01 -13.50 -7.57
CA GLN A 115 -0.93 -13.79 -6.47
C GLN A 115 -2.05 -12.76 -6.41
N SER A 116 -3.25 -13.22 -6.04
CA SER A 116 -4.38 -12.31 -5.86
C SER A 116 -4.09 -11.33 -4.72
N PRO A 117 -4.62 -10.09 -4.76
CA PRO A 117 -4.40 -9.09 -3.72
C PRO A 117 -4.69 -9.61 -2.30
N TYR A 118 -5.72 -10.44 -2.16
CA TYR A 118 -6.05 -11.09 -0.89
C TYR A 118 -4.95 -12.02 -0.37
N ARG A 119 -4.33 -12.81 -1.26
CA ARG A 119 -3.20 -13.68 -0.88
C ARG A 119 -1.95 -12.91 -0.53
N ILE A 120 -1.69 -11.79 -1.22
CA ILE A 120 -0.60 -10.88 -0.89
C ILE A 120 -0.80 -10.36 0.53
N VAL A 121 -1.99 -9.84 0.86
CA VAL A 121 -2.33 -9.34 2.20
C VAL A 121 -2.12 -10.41 3.27
N ASN A 122 -2.60 -11.63 3.04
CA ASN A 122 -2.43 -12.73 4.00
C ASN A 122 -0.96 -13.12 4.21
N LYS A 123 -0.11 -12.99 3.19
CA LYS A 123 1.34 -13.24 3.32
C LYS A 123 2.08 -12.14 4.07
N ILE A 124 1.75 -10.87 3.81
CA ILE A 124 2.46 -9.74 4.40
C ILE A 124 2.00 -9.40 5.82
N SER A 125 0.73 -9.67 6.15
CA SER A 125 0.13 -9.25 7.43
C SER A 125 0.82 -9.85 8.67
N PRO A 126 1.21 -11.13 8.69
CA PRO A 126 1.96 -11.70 9.81
C PRO A 126 3.31 -11.02 10.01
N VAL A 127 4.07 -10.83 8.91
CA VAL A 127 5.39 -10.18 8.94
C VAL A 127 5.28 -8.74 9.42
N LEU A 128 4.30 -7.99 8.93
CA LEU A 128 4.03 -6.63 9.40
C LEU A 128 3.65 -6.62 10.89
N GLY A 129 2.88 -7.61 11.35
CA GLY A 129 2.53 -7.79 12.75
C GLY A 129 3.76 -8.06 13.64
N GLU A 130 4.71 -8.86 13.17
CA GLU A 130 5.98 -9.13 13.87
C GLU A 130 6.85 -7.87 13.95
N VAL A 131 7.03 -7.16 12.84
CA VAL A 131 7.77 -5.88 12.82
C VAL A 131 7.11 -4.86 13.74
N ARG A 132 5.78 -4.80 13.78
CA ARG A 132 5.07 -3.93 14.72
C ARG A 132 5.33 -4.35 16.15
N LYS A 133 5.25 -5.65 16.46
CA LYS A 133 5.49 -6.18 17.81
C LYS A 133 6.90 -5.85 18.29
N SER A 134 7.92 -6.13 17.49
CA SER A 134 9.32 -5.88 17.88
C SER A 134 9.61 -4.40 18.16
N VAL A 135 8.91 -3.48 17.47
CA VAL A 135 9.03 -2.04 17.69
C VAL A 135 8.21 -1.59 18.91
N THR A 136 7.03 -2.17 19.15
CA THR A 136 6.17 -1.80 20.28
C THR A 136 6.55 -2.47 21.61
N GLU A 137 7.33 -3.54 21.58
CA GLU A 137 7.81 -4.23 22.79
C GLU A 137 8.77 -3.33 23.60
N ILE A 138 9.38 -2.34 22.94
CA ILE A 138 10.30 -1.39 23.55
C ILE A 138 9.57 -0.32 24.39
N ASP A 139 8.33 0.05 24.01
CA ASP A 139 7.51 0.96 24.81
C ASP A 139 5.99 0.77 24.58
N PRO A 140 5.24 0.28 25.56
CA PRO A 140 3.77 0.19 25.52
C PRO A 140 3.07 1.57 25.41
N ALA A 141 3.71 2.67 25.86
CA ALA A 141 3.11 4.01 25.86
C ALA A 141 2.99 4.60 24.44
N SER A 142 3.80 4.13 23.49
CA SER A 142 3.66 4.47 22.07
C SER A 142 2.24 4.18 21.54
N LEU A 143 1.59 3.07 21.93
CA LEU A 143 0.21 2.78 21.57
C LEU A 143 -0.80 3.78 22.16
N ALA A 144 -0.51 4.35 23.34
CA ALA A 144 -1.37 5.34 23.98
C ALA A 144 -1.29 6.70 23.26
N LEU A 145 -0.12 7.11 22.76
CA LEU A 145 0.05 8.31 21.91
C LEU A 145 -0.74 8.21 20.60
N TRP A 146 -0.68 7.06 19.91
CA TRP A 146 -1.48 6.84 18.70
C TRP A 146 -2.99 6.77 18.98
N ARG A 147 -3.39 6.36 20.18
CA ARG A 147 -4.80 6.30 20.60
C ARG A 147 -5.36 7.67 21.00
N CYS A 148 -4.53 8.56 21.55
CA CYS A 148 -4.98 9.86 22.03
C CYS A 148 -5.24 10.88 20.89
N ASN A 149 -4.47 10.84 19.80
CA ASN A 149 -4.56 11.84 18.72
C ASN A 149 -5.72 11.62 17.72
N ILE A 150 -6.36 10.45 17.70
CA ILE A 150 -7.52 10.18 16.82
C ILE A 150 -8.80 10.78 17.39
N THR A 151 -8.94 10.86 18.71
CA THR A 151 -10.12 11.42 19.38
C THR A 151 -10.15 12.94 19.45
N THR A 152 -9.01 13.61 19.37
CA THR A 152 -8.93 15.09 19.47
C THR A 152 -9.15 15.82 18.15
N ARG A 153 -9.23 15.12 17.02
CA ARG A 153 -9.50 15.73 15.70
C ARG A 153 -10.92 15.55 15.18
N ALA A 154 -11.80 14.94 15.97
CA ALA A 154 -13.22 14.76 15.67
C ALA A 154 -14.13 15.82 16.34
N SER A 155 -13.55 16.80 17.03
CA SER A 155 -14.26 17.79 17.85
C SER A 155 -13.75 19.23 17.68
N SER A 156 -13.20 19.59 16.51
CA SER A 156 -12.91 20.98 16.13
C SER A 156 -13.36 21.25 14.71
#